data_AF-A0A7S3DZZ0-F1
#
_entry.id   AF-A0A7S3DZZ0-F1
#
_cell.length_a   1.000
_cell.length_b   1.000
_cell.length_c   1.000
_cell.angle_alpha   90.00
_cell.angle_beta   90.00
_cell.angle_gamma   90.00
#
_symmetry.space_group_name_H-M   'P 1'
#
loop_
_entity.id
_entity.type
_entity.pdbx_description
1 polymer ?
#
loop_
_entity_poly.entity_id
_entity_poly.type
_entity_poly.pdbx_seq_one_letter_code
_entity_poly.pdbx_strand_id
1 'polypeptide(L)'
;AFLLDFLLPGPVRRVVGRVAAIALLSRETTSECDVDTLSGQLAELLGEGERVSLLKIDVERGELDVLRGISAPDFSAIDRVVAEVHDDDNEGVRGLAEFVSILEANGMQVEARQSGELRGSSLFQVVARRPGLL
;
A
#
# COMPACT_ATOMS: atom_id res chain seq x y z
N ALA A 1 -5.08 15.04 -14.03
CA ALA A 1 -3.75 15.33 -13.45
C ALA A 1 -2.71 15.80 -14.49
N PHE A 2 -2.73 15.32 -15.74
CA PHE A 2 -1.60 15.49 -16.69
C PHE A 2 -1.35 16.89 -17.29
N LEU A 3 -2.26 17.87 -17.17
CA LEU A 3 -2.13 19.19 -17.81
C LEU A 3 -1.49 20.27 -16.94
N LEU A 4 -1.34 20.03 -15.63
CA LEU A 4 -0.86 21.02 -14.66
C LEU A 4 0.65 20.97 -14.40
N ASP A 5 1.32 19.89 -14.81
CA ASP A 5 2.75 19.68 -14.53
C ASP A 5 3.69 20.61 -15.31
N PHE A 6 3.21 21.27 -16.37
CA PHE A 6 4.05 22.09 -17.24
C PHE A 6 3.90 23.61 -17.05
N LEU A 7 2.88 24.08 -16.31
CA LEU A 7 2.45 25.49 -16.35
C LEU A 7 2.63 26.28 -15.05
N LEU A 8 2.84 25.62 -13.91
CA LEU A 8 2.80 26.31 -12.61
C LEU A 8 4.09 26.14 -11.79
N PRO A 9 4.66 27.23 -11.25
CA PRO A 9 5.76 27.15 -10.29
C PRO A 9 5.41 26.26 -9.10
N GLY A 10 6.39 25.52 -8.57
CA GLY A 10 6.22 24.59 -7.42
C GLY A 10 5.32 25.07 -6.27
N PRO A 11 5.45 26.32 -5.76
CA PRO A 11 4.56 26.82 -4.70
C PRO A 11 3.10 26.97 -5.15
N VAL A 12 2.86 27.37 -6.40
CA VAL A 12 1.51 27.53 -6.97
C VAL A 12 0.85 26.16 -7.19
N ARG A 13 1.63 25.17 -7.65
CA ARG A 13 1.17 23.77 -7.78
C ARG A 13 0.70 23.20 -6.45
N ARG A 14 1.44 23.48 -5.36
CA ARG A 14 1.11 23.00 -4.01
C ARG A 14 -0.21 23.61 -3.50
N VAL A 15 -0.45 24.89 -3.77
CA VAL A 15 -1.71 25.57 -3.41
C VAL A 15 -2.88 25.04 -4.23
N VAL A 16 -2.74 24.91 -5.55
CA VAL A 16 -3.78 24.38 -6.44
C VAL A 16 -4.12 22.93 -6.08
N GLY A 17 -3.11 22.09 -5.83
CA GLY A 17 -3.31 20.71 -5.37
C GLY A 17 -4.08 20.65 -4.06
N ARG A 18 -3.78 21.55 -3.10
CA ARG A 18 -4.48 21.61 -1.81
C ARG A 18 -5.93 22.07 -1.94
N VAL A 19 -6.19 23.08 -2.78
CA VAL A 19 -7.57 23.54 -3.06
C VAL A 19 -8.38 22.47 -3.79
N ALA A 20 -7.77 21.78 -4.76
CA ALA A 20 -8.41 20.66 -5.45
C ALA A 20 -8.70 19.49 -4.52
N ALA A 21 -7.77 19.14 -3.62
CA ALA A 21 -7.99 18.13 -2.59
C ALA A 21 -9.13 18.53 -1.65
N ILE A 22 -9.15 19.78 -1.16
CA ILE A 22 -10.26 20.31 -0.34
C ILE A 22 -11.60 20.23 -1.09
N ALA A 23 -11.63 20.60 -2.37
CA ALA A 23 -12.83 20.52 -3.19
C ALA A 23 -13.28 19.07 -3.45
N LEU A 24 -12.34 18.14 -3.67
CA LEU A 24 -12.64 16.71 -3.83
C LEU A 24 -13.14 16.09 -2.52
N LEU A 25 -12.55 16.47 -1.38
CA LEU A 25 -12.92 16.02 -0.05
C LEU A 25 -14.16 16.76 0.51
N SER A 26 -14.62 17.83 -0.14
CA SER A 26 -15.79 18.62 0.32
C SER A 26 -17.13 17.87 0.20
N ARG A 27 -17.12 16.69 -0.42
CA ARG A 27 -18.24 15.75 -0.44
C ARG A 27 -17.83 14.48 0.29
N GLU A 28 -17.68 14.59 1.60
CA GLU A 28 -17.55 13.43 2.46
C GLU A 28 -18.93 12.75 2.60
N THR A 29 -18.97 11.43 2.45
CA THR A 29 -20.15 10.62 2.75
C THR A 29 -19.67 9.42 3.53
N THR A 30 -20.25 9.22 4.71
CA THR A 30 -19.95 8.06 5.54
C THR A 30 -20.79 6.87 5.05
N SER A 31 -20.13 5.73 4.87
CA SER A 31 -20.77 4.45 4.61
C SER A 31 -20.29 3.46 5.66
N GLU A 32 -21.21 2.65 6.17
CA GLU A 32 -20.86 1.45 6.94
C GLU A 32 -20.46 0.35 5.96
N CYS A 33 -19.38 -0.35 6.26
CA CYS A 33 -18.84 -1.44 5.45
C CYS A 33 -18.36 -2.55 6.39
N ASP A 34 -18.57 -3.80 5.99
CA ASP A 34 -17.94 -4.93 6.65
C ASP A 34 -16.44 -4.97 6.31
N VAL A 35 -15.64 -5.38 7.29
CA VAL A 35 -14.18 -5.53 7.15
C VAL A 35 -13.82 -6.97 7.45
N ASP A 36 -13.01 -7.57 6.59
CA ASP A 36 -12.51 -8.93 6.73
C ASP A 36 -10.99 -8.98 6.48
N THR A 37 -10.38 -10.09 6.88
CA THR A 37 -8.98 -10.42 6.64
C THR A 37 -8.74 -10.75 5.17
N LEU A 38 -7.53 -10.47 4.68
CA LEU A 38 -7.17 -10.85 3.32
C LEU A 38 -7.17 -12.37 3.14
N SER A 39 -6.83 -13.16 4.16
CA SER A 39 -6.98 -14.62 4.12
C SER A 39 -8.41 -15.09 3.90
N GLY A 40 -9.39 -14.47 4.56
CA GLY A 40 -10.81 -14.76 4.34
C GLY A 40 -11.18 -14.51 2.88
N GLN A 41 -10.78 -13.36 2.35
CA GLN A 41 -11.03 -13.00 0.94
C GLN A 41 -10.29 -13.92 -0.05
N LEU A 42 -9.05 -14.35 0.24
CA LEU A 42 -8.33 -15.29 -0.60
C LEU A 42 -9.02 -16.66 -0.64
N ALA A 43 -9.56 -17.13 0.49
CA ALA A 43 -10.27 -18.41 0.55
C ALA A 43 -11.60 -18.39 -0.24
N GLU A 44 -12.26 -17.23 -0.32
CA GLU A 44 -13.48 -17.07 -1.12
C GLU A 44 -13.20 -16.89 -2.61
N LEU A 45 -12.12 -16.17 -2.96
CA LEU A 45 -11.84 -15.76 -4.34
C LEU A 45 -10.99 -16.76 -5.13
N LEU A 46 -10.14 -17.55 -4.46
CA LEU A 46 -9.21 -18.45 -5.13
C LEU A 46 -9.70 -19.90 -5.13
N GLY A 47 -9.62 -20.54 -6.29
CA GLY A 47 -9.73 -21.99 -6.41
C GLY A 47 -8.50 -22.73 -5.88
N GLU A 48 -8.62 -24.04 -5.75
CA GLU A 48 -7.51 -24.90 -5.32
C GLU A 48 -6.31 -24.76 -6.27
N GLY A 49 -5.16 -24.33 -5.73
CA GLY A 49 -3.92 -24.13 -6.49
C GLY A 49 -3.84 -22.81 -7.26
N GLU A 50 -4.88 -21.96 -7.22
CA GLU A 50 -4.82 -20.63 -7.79
C GLU A 50 -3.90 -19.70 -6.97
N ARG A 51 -3.35 -18.68 -7.64
CA ARG A 51 -2.34 -17.79 -7.07
C ARG A 51 -2.60 -16.35 -7.47
N VAL A 52 -2.28 -15.43 -6.56
CA VAL A 52 -2.24 -14.00 -6.81
C VAL A 52 -0.88 -13.63 -7.38
N SER A 53 -0.82 -13.43 -8.70
CA SER A 53 0.43 -13.05 -9.38
C SER A 53 0.98 -11.68 -8.94
N LEU A 54 0.11 -10.79 -8.44
CA LEU A 54 0.44 -9.47 -7.90
C LEU A 54 -0.67 -9.00 -6.93
N LEU A 55 -0.31 -8.79 -5.67
CA LEU A 55 -1.13 -8.13 -4.67
C LEU A 55 -0.75 -6.66 -4.57
N LYS A 56 -1.69 -5.75 -4.84
CA LYS A 56 -1.52 -4.32 -4.58
C LYS A 56 -2.14 -3.96 -3.22
N ILE A 57 -1.40 -3.28 -2.36
CA ILE A 57 -1.89 -2.74 -1.07
C ILE A 57 -1.75 -1.21 -1.10
N ASP A 58 -2.87 -0.52 -1.18
CA ASP A 58 -2.96 0.94 -1.30
C ASP A 58 -4.21 1.39 -0.57
N VAL A 59 -4.14 1.20 0.75
CA VAL A 59 -5.16 1.62 1.72
C VAL A 59 -4.64 2.87 2.43
N GLU A 60 -5.46 3.52 3.24
CA GLU A 60 -5.02 4.67 4.02
C GLU A 60 -4.69 4.21 5.45
N ARG A 61 -3.40 4.19 5.82
CA ARG A 61 -2.87 3.89 7.16
C ARG A 61 -3.15 2.49 7.71
N GLY A 62 -3.73 1.59 6.91
CA GLY A 62 -4.12 0.24 7.32
C GLY A 62 -3.26 -0.87 6.71
N GLU A 63 -2.12 -0.54 6.12
CA GLU A 63 -1.36 -1.49 5.29
C GLU A 63 -0.81 -2.65 6.11
N LEU A 64 -0.35 -2.36 7.33
CA LEU A 64 0.15 -3.36 8.25
C LEU A 64 -0.98 -4.30 8.71
N ASP A 65 -2.20 -3.78 8.90
CA ASP A 65 -3.36 -4.60 9.25
C ASP A 65 -3.75 -5.54 8.11
N VAL A 66 -3.65 -5.07 6.86
CA VAL A 66 -3.83 -5.94 5.68
C VAL A 66 -2.83 -7.09 5.68
N LEU A 67 -1.53 -6.83 5.93
CA LEU A 67 -0.52 -7.90 6.01
C LEU A 67 -0.77 -8.85 7.19
N ARG A 68 -1.14 -8.34 8.36
CA ARG A 68 -1.46 -9.14 9.54
C ARG A 68 -2.72 -10.00 9.35
N GLY A 69 -3.61 -9.58 8.45
CA GLY A 69 -4.76 -10.36 8.00
C GLY A 69 -4.43 -11.50 7.03
N ILE A 70 -3.16 -11.73 6.69
CA ILE A 70 -2.73 -12.88 5.87
C ILE A 70 -2.15 -13.95 6.80
N SER A 71 -2.71 -15.15 6.75
CA SER A 71 -2.21 -16.31 7.47
C SER A 71 -0.89 -16.81 6.85
N ALA A 72 -0.03 -17.44 7.66
CA ALA A 72 1.28 -17.91 7.18
C ALA A 72 1.18 -18.90 5.97
N PRO A 73 0.23 -19.85 5.93
CA PRO A 73 0.01 -20.68 4.74
C PRO A 73 -0.40 -19.88 3.49
N ASP A 74 -1.27 -18.88 3.65
CA ASP A 74 -1.88 -18.15 2.53
C ASP A 74 -0.90 -17.19 1.86
N PHE A 75 0.13 -16.74 2.57
CA PHE A 75 1.22 -16.00 1.96
C PHE A 75 1.75 -16.74 0.73
N SER A 76 1.88 -18.07 0.80
CA SER A 76 2.41 -18.88 -0.30
C SER A 76 1.62 -18.77 -1.60
N ALA A 77 0.37 -18.31 -1.59
CA ALA A 77 -0.45 -18.07 -2.78
C ALA A 77 -0.15 -16.73 -3.48
N ILE A 78 0.59 -15.83 -2.84
CA ILE A 78 0.94 -14.50 -3.37
C ILE A 78 2.36 -14.51 -3.92
N ASP A 79 2.52 -14.19 -5.20
CA ASP A 79 3.83 -14.20 -5.88
C ASP A 79 4.60 -12.89 -5.68
N ARG A 80 3.88 -11.77 -5.72
CA ARG A 80 4.43 -10.41 -5.65
C ARG A 80 3.52 -9.48 -4.86
N VAL A 81 4.11 -8.52 -4.16
CA VAL A 81 3.41 -7.44 -3.46
C VAL A 81 3.94 -6.10 -3.96
N VAL A 82 3.02 -5.17 -4.22
CA VAL A 82 3.33 -3.74 -4.41
C VAL A 82 2.48 -2.96 -3.43
N ALA A 83 3.10 -2.16 -2.58
CA ALA A 83 2.40 -1.41 -1.55
C ALA A 83 2.83 0.05 -1.47
N GLU A 84 1.90 0.92 -1.12
CA GLU A 84 2.17 2.28 -0.62
C GLU A 84 1.99 2.25 0.89
N VAL A 85 3.08 2.28 1.64
CA VAL A 85 3.09 2.09 3.09
C VAL A 85 3.28 3.42 3.80
N HIS A 86 2.39 3.71 4.73
CA HIS A 86 2.52 4.84 5.63
C HIS A 86 3.51 4.50 6.77
N ASP A 87 4.58 5.29 6.90
CA ASP A 87 5.53 5.26 8.00
C ASP A 87 5.32 6.51 8.87
N ASP A 88 4.17 6.57 9.55
CA ASP A 88 3.85 7.64 10.49
C ASP A 88 4.48 7.31 11.85
N ASP A 89 5.29 8.22 12.41
CA ASP A 89 6.03 8.07 13.69
C ASP A 89 5.11 8.10 14.93
N ASN A 90 3.78 8.02 14.73
CA ASN A 90 2.81 8.04 15.82
C ASN A 90 2.95 6.74 16.61
N GLU A 91 3.37 6.86 17.87
CA GLU A 91 3.51 5.78 18.85
C GLU A 91 4.81 4.94 18.78
N GLY A 92 5.83 5.39 18.05
CA GLY A 92 7.17 4.78 18.11
C GLY A 92 7.29 3.40 17.44
N VAL A 93 6.26 2.99 16.70
CA VAL A 93 6.28 1.83 15.80
C VAL A 93 6.64 2.32 14.40
N ARG A 94 7.71 1.77 13.82
CA ARG A 94 8.07 2.03 12.42
C ARG A 94 7.27 1.10 11.52
N GLY A 95 6.09 1.55 11.10
CA GLY A 95 5.16 0.77 10.28
C GLY A 95 5.83 0.16 9.05
N LEU A 96 6.75 0.89 8.40
CA LEU A 96 7.50 0.38 7.26
C LEU A 96 8.44 -0.79 7.63
N ALA A 97 9.16 -0.68 8.75
CA ALA A 97 10.12 -1.70 9.15
C ALA A 97 9.42 -3.02 9.48
N GLU A 98 8.28 -2.94 10.18
CA GLU A 98 7.48 -4.12 10.48
C GLU A 98 6.86 -4.73 9.21
N PHE A 99 6.32 -3.88 8.33
CA PHE A 99 5.76 -4.31 7.04
C PHE A 99 6.81 -5.09 6.21
N VAL A 100 8.04 -4.57 6.12
CA VAL A 100 9.16 -5.25 5.45
C VAL A 100 9.48 -6.56 6.16
N SER A 101 9.58 -6.57 7.48
CA SER A 101 9.92 -7.77 8.26
C SER A 101 8.91 -8.90 8.06
N ILE A 102 7.61 -8.60 7.97
CA ILE A 102 6.57 -9.62 7.72
C ILE A 102 6.74 -10.25 6.34
N LEU A 103 7.00 -9.44 5.32
CA LEU A 103 7.21 -9.92 3.95
C LEU A 103 8.47 -10.79 3.83
N GLU A 104 9.58 -10.35 4.43
CA GLU A 104 10.84 -11.10 4.46
C GLU A 104 10.70 -12.43 5.22
N ALA A 105 10.04 -12.42 6.38
CA ALA A 105 9.75 -13.63 7.16
C ALA A 105 8.92 -14.66 6.38
N ASN A 106 8.12 -14.21 5.41
CA ASN A 106 7.32 -15.06 4.52
C ASN A 106 8.03 -15.38 3.18
N GLY A 107 9.36 -15.22 3.14
CA GLY A 107 10.22 -15.68 2.05
C GLY A 107 10.23 -14.79 0.81
N MET A 108 9.85 -13.51 0.95
CA MET A 108 9.95 -12.54 -0.14
C MET A 108 11.25 -11.72 -0.06
N GLN A 109 11.78 -11.32 -1.21
CA GLN A 109 12.79 -10.27 -1.32
C GLN A 109 12.09 -8.93 -1.42
N VAL A 110 12.45 -7.97 -0.57
CA VAL A 110 11.75 -6.70 -0.44
C VAL A 110 12.67 -5.53 -0.81
N GLU A 111 12.12 -4.57 -1.55
CA GLU A 111 12.72 -3.27 -1.82
C GLU A 111 11.74 -2.18 -1.36
N ALA A 112 12.20 -1.29 -0.48
CA ALA A 112 11.43 -0.13 -0.02
C ALA A 112 12.13 1.16 -0.44
N ARG A 113 11.39 2.10 -1.03
CA ARG A 113 11.93 3.38 -1.51
C ARG A 113 10.91 4.51 -1.46
N GLN A 114 11.37 5.73 -1.22
CA GLN A 114 10.59 6.93 -1.57
C GLN A 114 10.93 7.33 -3.00
N SER A 115 9.97 7.14 -3.92
CA SER A 115 10.07 7.66 -5.29
C SER A 115 10.18 9.19 -5.26
N GLY A 116 10.63 9.81 -6.36
CA GLY A 116 10.83 11.25 -6.43
C GLY A 116 9.57 12.06 -6.05
N GLU A 117 8.41 11.52 -6.40
CA GLU A 117 7.07 12.05 -6.15
C GLU A 117 6.67 11.99 -4.67
N LEU A 118 7.19 11.01 -3.92
CA LEU A 118 6.88 10.77 -2.50
C LEU A 118 7.92 11.36 -1.54
N ARG A 119 9.03 11.90 -2.04
CA ARG A 119 10.08 12.46 -1.17
C ARG A 119 9.52 13.54 -0.24
N GLY A 120 9.70 13.34 1.05
CA GLY A 120 9.26 14.26 2.09
C GLY A 120 7.82 14.07 2.55
N SER A 121 7.13 13.00 2.12
CA SER A 121 5.93 12.48 2.78
C SER A 121 6.28 11.32 3.73
N SER A 122 5.28 10.81 4.45
CA SER A 122 5.38 9.57 5.23
C SER A 122 5.12 8.31 4.38
N LEU A 123 4.92 8.43 3.07
CA LEU A 123 4.63 7.31 2.18
C LEU A 123 5.90 6.70 1.59
N PHE A 124 5.96 5.37 1.59
CA PHE A 124 7.01 4.58 0.97
C PHE A 124 6.41 3.62 -0.05
N GLN A 125 7.06 3.51 -1.20
CA GLN A 125 6.76 2.45 -2.14
C GLN A 125 7.53 1.19 -1.74
N VAL A 126 6.80 0.10 -1.51
CA VAL A 126 7.36 -1.23 -1.23
C VAL A 126 7.06 -2.16 -2.41
N VAL A 127 8.07 -2.88 -2.86
CA VAL A 127 7.95 -3.96 -3.84
C VAL A 127 8.54 -5.21 -3.23
N ALA A 128 7.79 -6.31 -3.22
CA ALA A 128 8.26 -7.59 -2.77
C ALA A 128 7.98 -8.70 -3.79
N ARG A 129 8.89 -9.66 -3.88
CA ARG A 129 8.79 -10.79 -4.83
C ARG A 129 9.32 -12.08 -4.22
N ARG A 130 8.70 -13.21 -4.53
CA ARG A 130 9.30 -14.51 -4.22
C ARG A 130 10.52 -14.78 -5.12
N PRO A 131 11.64 -15.27 -4.57
CA PRO A 131 12.77 -15.73 -5.37
C PRO A 131 12.34 -16.83 -6.34
N GLY A 132 12.90 -16.82 -7.56
CA GLY A 132 12.73 -17.92 -8.52
C GLY A 132 11.45 -17.86 -9.38
N LEU A 133 10.60 -16.85 -9.19
CA LEU A 133 9.50 -16.54 -10.13
C LEU A 133 10.01 -15.49 -11.14
N LEU A 134 10.04 -15.86 -12.43
CA LEU A 134 10.46 -15.00 -13.55
C LEU A 134 9.34 -14.06 -14.01
#